data_AF-A0A0H2VYT3-F1
#
_entry.id   AF-A0A0H2VYT3-F1
#
_cell.length_a   1.000
_cell.length_b   1.000
_cell.length_c   1.000
_cell.angle_alpha   90.00
_cell.angle_beta   90.00
_cell.angle_gamma   90.00
#
_symmetry.space_group_name_H-M   'P 1'
#
loop_
_entity.id
_entity.type
_entity.pdbx_description
1 polymer ?
#
loop_
_entity_poly.entity_id
_entity_poly.type
_entity_poly.pdbx_seq_one_letter_code
_entity_poly.pdbx_strand_id
1 'polypeptide(L)'
;MVYLRPYKETNLSLPDVNYKSLRRLPNLLIDPTTLDEWDKEPPLTDLTTDYLYEGAQAWYPHYSWHSDGRNILYAGEVVQNPPGTPPVDVASFKAWGDFAADKHSLYFEGKRTDDNGGGNSLDIKTLHQVEFRPPWDPDLLGLILRDANFLYINGHRLADPESFRVLAQKSWDQRGKFSTTFNPCIAVPFGPWDTLARTRTKILLNGEQLDADPDTFSVVRWMPGSLLTWRDKNGLQRKVLDKENLAWDEDLTKHCLDFSLLEKKVFWRKGPACKQEELPGLDPEQFQPISDAVAQHQDSLYTIIETESGNRKLEIVKLDDPNLIINKRFNAGKRHGYLLTRAEG
;
A
#
# COMPACT_ATOMS: atom_id res chain seq x y z
N MET A 1 -5.83 12.55 33.73
CA MET A 1 -5.99 12.61 32.27
C MET A 1 -5.19 11.44 31.72
N VAL A 2 -5.84 10.58 30.93
CA VAL A 2 -5.28 9.32 30.45
C VAL A 2 -5.08 9.47 28.95
N TYR A 3 -3.89 9.17 28.45
CA TYR A 3 -3.64 8.99 27.03
C TYR A 3 -3.84 7.51 26.72
N LEU A 4 -4.79 7.20 25.83
CA LEU A 4 -5.10 5.84 25.43
C LEU A 4 -4.38 5.54 24.11
N ARG A 5 -3.69 4.39 24.05
CA ARG A 5 -3.18 3.86 22.79
C ARG A 5 -4.18 2.85 22.21
N PRO A 6 -4.48 2.91 20.91
CA PRO A 6 -5.47 2.01 20.30
C PRO A 6 -5.14 0.51 20.38
N TYR A 7 -3.86 0.12 20.47
CA TYR A 7 -3.43 -1.30 20.56
C TYR A 7 -2.99 -1.76 21.96
N LYS A 8 -3.04 -0.91 22.98
CA LYS A 8 -2.61 -1.29 24.33
C LYS A 8 -3.72 -0.97 25.31
N GLU A 9 -4.29 -1.99 25.93
CA GLU A 9 -5.19 -1.90 27.09
C GLU A 9 -4.46 -1.41 28.36
N THR A 10 -3.48 -0.51 28.22
CA THR A 10 -2.77 0.07 29.34
C THR A 10 -2.84 1.58 29.24
N ASN A 11 -3.40 2.19 30.31
CA ASN A 11 -3.27 3.62 30.55
C ASN A 11 -1.79 3.96 30.59
N LEU A 12 -1.31 4.77 29.66
CA LEU A 12 0.09 5.17 29.62
C LEU A 12 0.33 6.26 30.65
N SER A 13 1.13 5.93 31.66
CA SER A 13 1.72 6.91 32.55
C SER A 13 3.12 7.23 32.02
N LEU A 14 3.24 8.37 31.34
CA LEU A 14 4.51 8.96 30.93
C LEU A 14 4.86 10.03 31.97
N PRO A 15 5.70 9.71 32.97
CA PRO A 15 5.90 10.56 34.15
C PRO A 15 6.48 11.94 33.81
N ASP A 16 7.22 12.04 32.71
CA ASP A 16 7.87 13.28 32.25
C ASP A 16 6.95 14.16 31.38
N VAL A 17 5.73 13.72 31.09
CA VAL A 17 4.76 14.43 30.24
C VAL A 17 3.77 15.20 31.08
N ASN A 18 3.65 16.49 30.80
CA ASN A 18 2.64 17.34 31.42
C ASN A 18 1.31 17.26 30.67
N TYR A 19 0.47 16.31 31.06
CA TYR A 19 -0.85 16.10 30.45
C TYR A 19 -1.78 17.33 30.48
N LYS A 20 -1.64 18.24 31.45
CA LYS A 20 -2.46 19.47 31.48
C LYS A 20 -2.11 20.42 30.33
N SER A 21 -0.86 20.40 29.90
CA SER A 21 -0.31 21.23 28.82
C SER A 21 -0.26 20.50 27.49
N LEU A 22 -0.51 19.19 27.46
CA LEU A 22 -0.48 18.37 26.26
C LEU A 22 -1.55 18.84 25.26
N ARG A 23 -1.14 19.10 24.02
CA ARG A 23 -1.99 19.49 22.90
C ARG A 23 -1.59 18.70 21.66
N ARG A 24 -2.54 18.46 20.77
CA ARG A 24 -2.28 18.01 19.41
C ARG A 24 -1.51 19.11 18.66
N LEU A 25 -0.56 18.72 17.82
CA LEU A 25 0.08 19.62 16.87
C LEU A 25 -0.78 19.74 15.61
N PRO A 26 -0.90 20.93 15.01
CA PRO A 26 -1.66 21.08 13.78
C PRO A 26 -1.02 20.26 12.65
N ASN A 27 -1.86 19.58 11.86
CA ASN A 27 -1.43 18.95 10.63
C ASN A 27 -1.35 20.01 9.52
N LEU A 28 -0.13 20.35 9.11
CA LEU A 28 0.12 21.42 8.14
C LEU A 28 -0.15 21.03 6.68
N LEU A 29 -0.55 19.78 6.39
CA LEU A 29 -1.05 19.39 5.06
C LEU A 29 -2.51 19.77 4.85
N ILE A 30 -3.25 19.97 5.93
CA ILE A 30 -4.67 20.27 5.88
C ILE A 30 -4.83 21.77 5.72
N ASP A 31 -5.41 22.20 4.60
CA ASP A 31 -5.92 23.55 4.46
C ASP A 31 -7.32 23.61 5.08
N PRO A 32 -7.49 24.26 6.26
CA PRO A 32 -8.79 24.32 6.92
C PRO A 32 -9.86 25.08 6.12
N THR A 33 -9.46 25.83 5.07
CA THR A 33 -10.40 26.53 4.19
C THR A 33 -10.99 25.65 3.10
N THR A 34 -10.42 24.46 2.88
CA THR A 34 -10.88 23.49 1.88
C THR A 34 -11.68 22.34 2.47
N LEU A 35 -11.90 22.32 3.80
CA LEU A 35 -12.62 21.26 4.49
C LEU A 35 -14.14 21.50 4.49
N ASP A 36 -14.91 20.46 4.15
CA ASP A 36 -16.34 20.43 4.40
C ASP A 36 -16.61 20.35 5.92
N GLU A 37 -17.83 20.70 6.35
CA GLU A 37 -18.15 20.76 7.79
C GLU A 37 -17.97 19.42 8.53
N TRP A 38 -18.08 18.31 7.82
CA TRP A 38 -17.91 16.95 8.34
C TRP A 38 -16.43 16.52 8.44
N ASP A 39 -15.51 17.25 7.79
CA ASP A 39 -14.08 16.96 7.75
C ASP A 39 -13.25 17.91 8.64
N LYS A 40 -13.93 18.79 9.41
CA LYS A 40 -13.26 19.75 10.29
C LYS A 40 -12.43 19.02 11.35
N GLU A 41 -11.15 19.36 11.40
CA GLU A 41 -10.27 18.81 12.42
C GLU A 41 -10.75 19.16 13.84
N PRO A 42 -10.65 18.21 14.79
CA PRO A 42 -10.98 18.48 16.19
C PRO A 42 -10.01 19.51 16.79
N PRO A 43 -10.45 20.25 17.83
CA PRO A 43 -9.64 21.28 18.45
C PRO A 43 -8.33 20.69 18.99
N LEU A 44 -7.24 21.48 19.03
CA LEU A 44 -5.93 20.99 19.48
C LEU A 44 -5.90 20.50 20.96
N THR A 45 -6.94 20.81 21.73
CA THR A 45 -7.15 20.29 23.09
C THR A 45 -7.73 18.88 23.11
N ASP A 46 -8.27 18.41 22.00
CA ASP A 46 -8.74 17.04 21.83
C ASP A 46 -7.54 16.11 21.64
N LEU A 47 -7.44 15.12 22.51
CA LEU A 47 -6.35 14.13 22.54
C LEU A 47 -6.86 12.74 22.13
N THR A 48 -8.12 12.62 21.66
CA THR A 48 -8.70 11.35 21.18
C THR A 48 -8.48 11.13 19.69
N THR A 49 -7.55 11.85 19.08
CA THR A 49 -7.23 11.77 17.65
C THR A 49 -6.31 10.60 17.31
N ASP A 50 -5.85 9.86 18.32
CA ASP A 50 -5.28 8.54 18.17
C ASP A 50 -6.41 7.50 18.24
N TYR A 51 -6.74 6.87 17.12
CA TYR A 51 -7.83 5.88 17.06
C TYR A 51 -7.56 4.79 16.03
N LEU A 52 -8.34 3.71 16.10
CA LEU A 52 -8.36 2.67 15.07
C LEU A 52 -9.47 2.99 14.08
N TYR A 53 -9.10 3.13 12.82
CA TYR A 53 -10.04 3.17 11.73
C TYR A 53 -10.32 1.75 11.25
N GLU A 54 -11.58 1.33 11.35
CA GLU A 54 -12.04 0.07 10.81
C GLU A 54 -12.40 0.23 9.34
N GLY A 55 -11.55 -0.29 8.46
CA GLY A 55 -11.87 -0.49 7.06
C GLY A 55 -12.60 -1.82 6.84
N ALA A 56 -13.10 -2.03 5.61
CA ALA A 56 -13.87 -3.23 5.25
C ALA A 56 -13.11 -4.56 5.43
N GLN A 57 -11.78 -4.55 5.47
CA GLN A 57 -10.93 -5.75 5.57
C GLN A 57 -9.72 -5.62 6.50
N ALA A 58 -9.48 -4.45 7.08
CA ALA A 58 -8.33 -4.22 7.94
C ALA A 58 -8.59 -3.05 8.91
N TRP A 59 -7.90 -3.09 10.03
CA TRP A 59 -7.87 -2.00 10.99
C TRP A 59 -6.57 -1.23 10.83
N TYR A 60 -6.68 0.08 10.60
CA TYR A 60 -5.55 0.97 10.43
C TYR A 60 -5.47 1.91 11.62
N PRO A 61 -4.33 1.96 12.34
CA PRO A 61 -4.18 2.98 13.37
C PRO A 61 -3.98 4.34 12.71
N HIS A 62 -4.70 5.33 13.21
CA HIS A 62 -4.42 6.74 12.95
C HIS A 62 -3.83 7.34 14.21
N TYR A 63 -2.69 8.00 14.06
CA TYR A 63 -1.98 8.65 15.15
C TYR A 63 -1.78 10.12 14.86
N SER A 64 -1.67 10.91 15.92
CA SER A 64 -1.39 12.32 15.84
C SER A 64 -0.13 12.68 16.61
N TRP A 65 0.54 13.73 16.16
CA TRP A 65 1.61 14.36 16.92
C TRP A 65 1.05 15.21 18.04
N HIS A 66 1.65 15.12 19.22
CA HIS A 66 1.28 15.90 20.39
C HIS A 66 2.50 16.55 21.04
N SER A 67 2.30 17.66 21.74
CA SER A 67 3.34 18.29 22.55
C SER A 67 2.78 18.91 23.82
N ASP A 68 3.54 18.80 24.91
CA ASP A 68 3.30 19.52 26.17
C ASP A 68 4.17 20.78 26.32
N GLY A 69 4.90 21.15 25.25
CA GLY A 69 5.88 22.24 25.23
C GLY A 69 7.30 21.83 25.64
N ARG A 70 7.51 20.61 26.13
CA ARG A 70 8.82 20.06 26.49
C ARG A 70 9.14 18.75 25.76
N ASN A 71 8.12 17.97 25.45
CA ASN A 71 8.19 16.68 24.80
C ASN A 71 7.37 16.70 23.51
N ILE A 72 7.77 15.87 22.55
CA ILE A 72 6.95 15.49 21.40
C ILE A 72 6.49 14.05 21.64
N LEU A 73 5.21 13.78 21.39
CA LEU A 73 4.63 12.46 21.44
C LEU A 73 4.05 12.07 20.09
N TYR A 74 4.16 10.79 19.76
CA TYR A 74 3.50 10.16 18.64
C TYR A 74 3.08 8.75 19.04
N ALA A 75 1.85 8.33 18.69
CA ALA A 75 1.31 7.02 19.07
C ALA A 75 1.49 6.70 20.57
N GLY A 76 1.37 7.71 21.44
CA GLY A 76 1.55 7.60 22.89
C GLY A 76 2.97 7.30 23.37
N GLU A 77 4.00 7.50 22.55
CA GLU A 77 5.42 7.41 22.91
C GLU A 77 6.07 8.79 22.88
N VAL A 78 6.96 9.06 23.83
CA VAL A 78 7.84 10.23 23.74
C VAL A 78 8.85 9.98 22.62
N VAL A 79 8.86 10.88 21.65
CA VAL A 79 9.76 10.81 20.50
C VAL A 79 11.17 11.12 20.95
N GLN A 80 12.10 10.22 20.64
CA GLN A 80 13.50 10.36 21.01
C GLN A 80 14.40 10.06 19.82
N ASN A 81 15.43 10.87 19.67
CA ASN A 81 16.44 10.68 18.65
C ASN A 81 17.52 9.69 19.13
N PRO A 82 18.10 8.87 18.23
CA PRO A 82 19.18 7.94 18.60
C PRO A 82 20.41 8.65 19.20
N PRO A 83 21.19 7.99 20.07
CA PRO A 83 22.44 8.54 20.59
C PRO A 83 23.38 8.98 19.47
N GLY A 84 24.05 10.13 19.66
CA GLY A 84 24.95 10.71 18.66
C GLY A 84 24.27 11.58 17.61
N THR A 85 22.94 11.70 17.63
CA THR A 85 22.20 12.66 16.82
C THR A 85 21.71 13.84 17.68
N PRO A 86 21.41 15.01 17.08
CA PRO A 86 20.86 16.15 17.83
C PRO A 86 19.56 15.75 18.58
N PRO A 87 19.30 16.29 19.78
CA PRO A 87 18.03 16.05 20.46
C PRO A 87 16.85 16.64 19.66
N VAL A 88 15.64 16.13 19.94
CA VAL A 88 14.39 16.67 19.35
C VAL A 88 14.25 18.14 19.77
N ASP A 89 14.13 19.03 18.80
CA ASP A 89 13.94 20.46 19.02
C ASP A 89 12.45 20.81 19.00
N VAL A 90 11.82 20.74 20.17
CA VAL A 90 10.37 20.97 20.33
C VAL A 90 9.92 22.34 19.82
N ALA A 91 10.76 23.37 19.93
CA ALA A 91 10.42 24.73 19.55
C ALA A 91 10.25 24.92 18.03
N SER A 92 11.01 24.17 17.22
CA SER A 92 10.92 24.23 15.75
C SER A 92 10.11 23.09 15.12
N PHE A 93 9.61 22.16 15.94
CA PHE A 93 8.91 20.97 15.49
C PHE A 93 7.61 21.31 14.75
N LYS A 94 7.43 20.69 13.58
CA LYS A 94 6.24 20.83 12.72
C LYS A 94 5.82 19.47 12.16
N ALA A 95 4.53 19.29 11.93
CA ALA A 95 3.95 18.02 11.49
C ALA A 95 3.08 18.18 10.23
N TRP A 96 3.10 17.16 9.39
CA TRP A 96 2.40 17.01 8.11
C TRP A 96 1.93 15.55 8.01
N GLY A 97 0.75 15.22 8.56
CA GLY A 97 0.33 13.84 8.77
C GLY A 97 1.34 13.07 9.64
N ASP A 98 1.76 11.89 9.19
CA ASP A 98 2.75 11.06 9.90
C ASP A 98 4.20 11.50 9.67
N PHE A 99 4.44 12.48 8.80
CA PHE A 99 5.73 13.13 8.62
C PHE A 99 5.87 14.34 9.54
N ALA A 100 7.05 14.53 10.10
CA ALA A 100 7.37 15.73 10.85
C ALA A 100 8.83 16.13 10.67
N ALA A 101 9.15 17.37 11.05
CA ALA A 101 10.51 17.87 11.03
C ALA A 101 10.72 18.89 12.14
N ASP A 102 11.93 18.90 12.70
CA ASP A 102 12.47 20.03 13.44
C ASP A 102 13.68 20.60 12.70
N LYS A 103 14.34 21.63 13.22
CA LYS A 103 15.49 22.28 12.57
C LYS A 103 16.73 21.37 12.38
N HIS A 104 16.73 20.15 12.92
CA HIS A 104 17.84 19.22 12.94
C HIS A 104 17.52 17.87 12.31
N SER A 105 16.27 17.43 12.34
CA SER A 105 15.88 16.06 11.99
C SER A 105 14.53 15.99 11.27
N LEU A 106 14.40 14.98 10.42
CA LEU A 106 13.14 14.52 9.85
C LEU A 106 12.61 13.33 10.66
N TYR A 107 11.29 13.17 10.62
CA TYR A 107 10.58 12.16 11.36
C TYR A 107 9.48 11.52 10.52
N PHE A 108 9.27 10.23 10.75
CA PHE A 108 8.11 9.49 10.26
C PHE A 108 7.63 8.52 11.34
N GLU A 109 6.34 8.52 11.61
CA GLU A 109 5.71 7.65 12.62
C GLU A 109 6.43 7.66 13.98
N GLY A 110 6.78 8.85 14.47
CA GLY A 110 7.45 9.02 15.77
C GLY A 110 8.93 8.64 15.78
N LYS A 111 9.53 8.26 14.65
CA LYS A 111 10.95 7.88 14.56
C LYS A 111 11.74 8.88 13.72
N ARG A 112 12.97 9.14 14.13
CA ARG A 112 13.93 9.91 13.33
C ARG A 112 14.28 9.13 12.06
N THR A 113 14.21 9.78 10.91
CA THR A 113 14.62 9.20 9.62
C THR A 113 15.96 9.77 9.16
N ASP A 114 16.02 11.08 8.90
CA ASP A 114 17.16 11.74 8.27
C ASP A 114 17.54 13.06 8.98
N ASP A 115 18.72 13.60 8.68
CA ASP A 115 19.15 14.94 9.13
C ASP A 115 18.37 16.05 8.41
N ASN A 116 18.09 17.18 9.06
CA ASN A 116 17.37 18.34 8.49
C ASN A 116 18.12 19.68 8.61
N GLY A 117 19.46 19.65 8.58
CA GLY A 117 20.30 20.84 8.70
C GLY A 117 21.01 21.24 7.40
N GLY A 118 21.33 22.54 7.27
CA GLY A 118 22.20 23.06 6.20
C GLY A 118 21.60 22.86 4.80
N GLY A 119 22.39 22.32 3.87
CA GLY A 119 21.94 22.04 2.49
C GLY A 119 20.86 20.98 2.37
N ASN A 120 20.53 20.28 3.47
CA ASN A 120 19.49 19.26 3.53
C ASN A 120 18.16 19.79 4.09
N SER A 121 18.07 21.08 4.43
CA SER A 121 16.88 21.61 5.10
C SER A 121 15.63 21.52 4.21
N LEU A 122 14.56 21.03 4.82
CA LEU A 122 13.20 21.00 4.30
C LEU A 122 12.73 22.41 3.90
N ASP A 123 12.33 22.59 2.64
CA ASP A 123 11.69 23.82 2.19
C ASP A 123 10.19 23.77 2.48
N ILE A 124 9.84 24.15 3.70
CA ILE A 124 8.45 24.20 4.19
C ILE A 124 7.54 25.04 3.28
N LYS A 125 8.07 26.05 2.57
CA LYS A 125 7.24 26.94 1.76
C LYS A 125 6.71 26.27 0.51
N THR A 126 7.45 25.33 -0.04
CA THR A 126 7.11 24.62 -1.28
C THR A 126 6.68 23.18 -1.02
N LEU A 127 6.77 22.72 0.23
CA LEU A 127 6.33 21.40 0.65
C LEU A 127 4.83 21.20 0.41
N HIS A 128 4.49 20.14 -0.31
CA HIS A 128 3.13 19.70 -0.55
C HIS A 128 3.07 18.18 -0.62
N GLN A 129 1.88 17.62 -0.36
CA GLN A 129 1.63 16.20 -0.60
C GLN A 129 1.58 15.94 -2.11
N VAL A 130 2.18 14.83 -2.54
CA VAL A 130 2.05 14.39 -3.92
C VAL A 130 0.68 13.75 -4.09
N GLU A 131 -0.22 14.47 -4.76
CA GLU A 131 -1.53 13.95 -5.13
C GLU A 131 -1.44 13.06 -6.37
N PHE A 132 -2.05 11.88 -6.30
CA PHE A 132 -2.15 10.99 -7.43
C PHE A 132 -3.51 11.13 -8.10
N ARG A 133 -3.51 11.51 -9.38
CA ARG A 133 -4.73 11.48 -10.18
C ARG A 133 -5.09 10.04 -10.52
N PRO A 134 -6.39 9.75 -10.75
CA PRO A 134 -6.82 8.47 -11.31
C PRO A 134 -5.93 8.07 -12.51
N PRO A 135 -5.52 6.79 -12.62
CA PRO A 135 -6.13 5.62 -11.99
C PRO A 135 -5.51 5.18 -10.64
N TRP A 136 -4.61 5.96 -10.05
CA TRP A 136 -3.94 5.58 -8.80
C TRP A 136 -4.80 5.90 -7.59
N ASP A 137 -4.79 5.02 -6.58
CA ASP A 137 -5.50 5.24 -5.33
C ASP A 137 -4.53 5.90 -4.31
N PRO A 138 -4.68 7.21 -4.01
CA PRO A 138 -3.70 8.02 -3.29
C PRO A 138 -3.58 7.67 -1.80
N ASP A 139 -4.64 7.16 -1.19
CA ASP A 139 -4.74 6.91 0.25
C ASP A 139 -3.84 5.76 0.74
N LEU A 140 -3.17 5.05 -0.17
CA LEU A 140 -2.54 3.75 0.10
C LEU A 140 -1.07 3.70 -0.34
N LEU A 141 -0.57 4.81 -0.89
CA LEU A 141 0.84 5.13 -0.93
C LEU A 141 1.17 5.80 0.41
N GLY A 142 2.06 5.21 1.22
CA GLY A 142 2.55 5.87 2.43
C GLY A 142 2.94 7.33 2.14
N LEU A 143 2.76 8.23 3.10
CA LEU A 143 2.81 9.67 2.87
C LEU A 143 4.01 10.11 2.01
N ILE A 144 3.71 10.61 0.80
CA ILE A 144 4.70 11.16 -0.13
C ILE A 144 4.57 12.66 -0.14
N LEU A 145 5.62 13.34 0.32
CA LEU A 145 5.73 14.79 0.24
C LEU A 145 6.81 15.20 -0.74
N ARG A 146 6.68 16.41 -1.26
CA ARG A 146 7.66 17.00 -2.16
C ARG A 146 7.82 18.47 -1.87
N ASP A 147 9.07 18.93 -1.87
CA ASP A 147 9.40 20.35 -1.91
C ASP A 147 10.20 20.68 -3.19
N ALA A 148 10.72 21.91 -3.28
CA ALA A 148 11.49 22.36 -4.45
C ALA A 148 12.81 21.60 -4.67
N ASN A 149 13.33 20.93 -3.65
CA ASN A 149 14.66 20.32 -3.64
C ASN A 149 14.61 18.80 -3.55
N PHE A 150 13.63 18.25 -2.83
CA PHE A 150 13.58 16.86 -2.41
C PHE A 150 12.18 16.27 -2.47
N LEU A 151 12.18 14.95 -2.61
CA LEU A 151 11.03 14.09 -2.38
C LEU A 151 11.21 13.43 -1.01
N TYR A 152 10.13 13.29 -0.26
CA TYR A 152 10.12 12.64 1.05
C TYR A 152 9.15 11.49 0.99
N ILE A 153 9.63 10.28 1.26
CA ILE A 153 8.78 9.10 1.31
C ILE A 153 9.02 8.37 2.61
N ASN A 154 7.95 8.18 3.39
CA ASN A 154 8.03 7.62 4.74
C ASN A 154 9.11 8.33 5.59
N GLY A 155 9.20 9.65 5.42
CA GLY A 155 10.20 10.54 6.03
C GLY A 155 11.63 10.46 5.54
N HIS A 156 11.97 9.58 4.60
CA HIS A 156 13.29 9.55 4.00
C HIS A 156 13.41 10.52 2.83
N ARG A 157 14.52 11.26 2.79
CA ARG A 157 14.82 12.22 1.74
C ARG A 157 15.36 11.53 0.49
N LEU A 158 14.84 11.93 -0.65
CA LEU A 158 15.23 11.49 -1.98
C LEU A 158 15.49 12.71 -2.87
N ALA A 159 16.57 12.62 -3.65
CA ALA A 159 16.88 13.61 -4.68
C ALA A 159 15.97 13.45 -5.90
N ASP A 160 16.07 14.41 -6.83
CA ASP A 160 15.36 14.44 -8.11
C ASP A 160 13.82 14.39 -8.01
N PRO A 161 13.19 15.24 -7.18
CA PRO A 161 11.73 15.22 -6.95
C PRO A 161 10.92 15.36 -8.24
N GLU A 162 11.43 16.12 -9.21
CA GLU A 162 10.80 16.35 -10.53
C GLU A 162 10.64 15.07 -11.36
N SER A 163 11.45 14.06 -11.08
CA SER A 163 11.48 12.81 -11.86
C SER A 163 10.57 11.72 -11.30
N PHE A 164 9.94 11.98 -10.15
CA PHE A 164 9.10 11.01 -9.46
C PHE A 164 7.86 10.64 -10.28
N ARG A 165 7.58 9.34 -10.38
CA ARG A 165 6.35 8.82 -10.98
C ARG A 165 6.01 7.42 -10.45
N VAL A 166 4.72 7.16 -10.30
CA VAL A 166 4.20 5.81 -10.05
C VAL A 166 4.27 5.01 -11.34
N LEU A 167 4.77 3.77 -11.23
CA LEU A 167 4.89 2.82 -12.34
C LEU A 167 3.70 1.86 -12.36
N ALA A 168 3.32 1.34 -11.20
CA ALA A 168 2.26 0.36 -11.06
C ALA A 168 1.80 0.26 -9.60
N GLN A 169 0.56 -0.21 -9.40
CA GLN A 169 -0.02 -0.52 -8.10
C GLN A 169 -0.72 -1.88 -8.21
N LYS A 170 -0.59 -2.73 -7.19
CA LYS A 170 -1.24 -4.05 -7.15
C LYS A 170 -1.87 -4.30 -5.78
N SER A 171 -3.11 -4.77 -5.79
CA SER A 171 -3.82 -5.16 -4.57
C SER A 171 -3.23 -6.46 -4.05
N TRP A 172 -3.20 -6.61 -2.72
CA TRP A 172 -2.88 -7.88 -2.07
C TRP A 172 -3.93 -8.95 -2.36
N ASP A 173 -5.13 -8.53 -2.78
CA ASP A 173 -6.17 -9.44 -3.24
C ASP A 173 -5.92 -9.94 -4.67
N GLN A 174 -5.82 -11.27 -4.79
CA GLN A 174 -5.52 -11.95 -6.04
C GLN A 174 -6.77 -12.39 -6.83
N ARG A 175 -7.99 -12.10 -6.35
CA ARG A 175 -9.24 -12.60 -6.95
C ARG A 175 -9.73 -11.82 -8.18
N GLY A 176 -9.08 -10.70 -8.50
CA GLY A 176 -9.46 -9.86 -9.63
C GLY A 176 -10.65 -8.94 -9.36
N LYS A 177 -10.72 -7.83 -10.10
CA LYS A 177 -11.64 -6.71 -9.84
C LYS A 177 -13.13 -7.01 -10.04
N PHE A 178 -13.47 -8.13 -10.67
CA PHE A 178 -14.86 -8.56 -10.86
C PHE A 178 -15.23 -9.78 -10.00
N SER A 179 -14.44 -10.10 -8.98
CA SER A 179 -14.76 -11.17 -8.03
C SER A 179 -16.15 -10.98 -7.40
N THR A 180 -16.85 -12.09 -7.24
CA THR A 180 -18.22 -12.12 -6.72
C THR A 180 -18.26 -12.05 -5.20
N THR A 181 -17.14 -12.38 -4.56
CA THR A 181 -16.94 -12.28 -3.12
C THR A 181 -16.96 -10.82 -2.65
N PHE A 182 -16.75 -9.88 -3.56
CA PHE A 182 -16.83 -8.46 -3.25
C PHE A 182 -18.25 -7.91 -3.34
N ASN A 183 -18.55 -6.98 -2.42
CA ASN A 183 -19.80 -6.23 -2.41
C ASN A 183 -19.96 -5.48 -3.75
N PRO A 184 -21.01 -5.74 -4.54
CA PRO A 184 -21.21 -5.12 -5.85
C PRO A 184 -21.38 -3.58 -5.82
N CYS A 185 -21.56 -2.99 -4.63
CA CYS A 185 -21.63 -1.54 -4.44
C CYS A 185 -20.26 -0.86 -4.31
N ILE A 186 -19.14 -1.60 -4.28
CA ILE A 186 -17.80 -1.04 -4.13
C ILE A 186 -17.07 -1.16 -5.48
N ALA A 187 -16.70 -0.01 -6.04
CA ALA A 187 -16.20 0.11 -7.42
C ALA A 187 -14.68 -0.10 -7.57
N VAL A 188 -13.94 -0.29 -6.48
CA VAL A 188 -12.47 -0.38 -6.46
C VAL A 188 -12.01 -1.70 -5.83
N PRO A 189 -10.88 -2.28 -6.27
CA PRO A 189 -10.32 -3.46 -5.61
C PRO A 189 -9.97 -3.13 -4.14
N PHE A 190 -10.00 -4.14 -3.27
CA PHE A 190 -9.79 -3.94 -1.84
C PHE A 190 -8.30 -3.89 -1.54
N GLY A 191 -7.88 -2.89 -0.77
CA GLY A 191 -6.54 -2.86 -0.20
C GLY A 191 -6.37 -3.91 0.91
N PRO A 192 -5.16 -4.12 1.44
CA PRO A 192 -3.92 -3.34 1.19
C PRO A 192 -3.34 -3.48 -0.22
N TRP A 193 -2.47 -2.54 -0.60
CA TRP A 193 -1.86 -2.45 -1.93
C TRP A 193 -0.36 -2.30 -1.79
N ASP A 194 0.36 -2.85 -2.77
CA ASP A 194 1.72 -2.43 -3.02
C ASP A 194 1.77 -1.42 -4.16
N THR A 195 2.66 -0.45 -4.06
CA THR A 195 2.92 0.53 -5.12
C THR A 195 4.38 0.58 -5.49
N LEU A 196 4.64 0.45 -6.79
CA LEU A 196 5.94 0.56 -7.41
C LEU A 196 6.06 1.96 -8.03
N ALA A 197 7.08 2.70 -7.64
CA ALA A 197 7.39 4.02 -8.15
C ALA A 197 8.86 4.15 -8.52
N ARG A 198 9.22 5.24 -9.19
CA ARG A 198 10.61 5.56 -9.49
C ARG A 198 10.89 7.05 -9.47
N THR A 199 12.16 7.36 -9.28
CA THR A 199 12.77 8.62 -9.74
C THR A 199 13.67 8.32 -10.94
N ARG A 200 14.46 9.30 -11.37
CA ARG A 200 15.54 9.11 -12.33
C ARG A 200 16.58 8.12 -11.79
N THR A 201 16.83 8.15 -10.49
CA THR A 201 17.97 7.47 -9.85
C THR A 201 17.59 6.33 -8.92
N LYS A 202 16.29 6.13 -8.63
CA LYS A 202 15.80 5.11 -7.70
C LYS A 202 14.57 4.37 -8.21
N ILE A 203 14.46 3.10 -7.84
CA ILE A 203 13.20 2.34 -7.83
C ILE A 203 12.74 2.22 -6.39
N LEU A 204 11.42 2.34 -6.20
CA LEU A 204 10.79 2.40 -4.89
C LEU A 204 9.62 1.42 -4.86
N LEU A 205 9.52 0.62 -3.79
CA LEU A 205 8.36 -0.22 -3.52
C LEU A 205 7.82 0.12 -2.14
N ASN A 206 6.56 0.56 -2.07
CA ASN A 206 5.92 1.03 -0.83
C ASN A 206 6.73 2.11 -0.11
N GLY A 207 7.45 2.91 -0.89
CA GLY A 207 8.35 3.96 -0.42
C GLY A 207 9.74 3.50 0.00
N GLU A 208 10.00 2.20 0.07
CA GLU A 208 11.33 1.68 0.34
C GLU A 208 12.18 1.67 -0.94
N GLN A 209 13.42 2.14 -0.86
CA GLN A 209 14.37 2.08 -1.96
C GLN A 209 14.80 0.65 -2.25
N LEU A 210 14.70 0.23 -3.51
CA LEU A 210 15.29 -1.02 -3.98
C LEU A 210 16.72 -0.76 -4.46
N ASP A 211 17.61 -1.72 -4.22
CA ASP A 211 18.91 -1.78 -4.87
C ASP A 211 18.75 -2.26 -6.32
N ALA A 212 18.22 -1.36 -7.15
CA ALA A 212 17.89 -1.65 -8.52
C ALA A 212 18.29 -0.51 -9.45
N ASP A 213 18.78 -0.85 -10.64
CA ASP A 213 19.08 0.13 -11.67
C ASP A 213 17.78 0.62 -12.36
N PRO A 214 17.41 1.91 -12.25
CA PRO A 214 16.13 2.38 -12.75
C PRO A 214 15.99 2.33 -14.28
N ASP A 215 17.10 2.33 -15.02
CA ASP A 215 17.09 2.39 -16.47
C ASP A 215 16.90 1.01 -17.11
N THR A 216 17.27 -0.04 -16.39
CA THR A 216 17.15 -1.44 -16.85
C THR A 216 16.17 -2.29 -16.02
N PHE A 217 15.51 -1.68 -15.03
CA PHE A 217 14.55 -2.36 -14.15
C PHE A 217 13.38 -2.96 -14.92
N SER A 218 13.10 -4.24 -14.64
CA SER A 218 11.92 -4.96 -15.10
C SER A 218 11.41 -5.90 -14.02
N VAL A 219 10.09 -5.88 -13.78
CA VAL A 219 9.45 -6.84 -12.87
C VAL A 219 9.49 -8.23 -13.51
N VAL A 220 9.89 -9.23 -12.73
CA VAL A 220 9.84 -10.64 -13.12
C VAL A 220 8.66 -11.33 -12.45
N ARG A 221 8.45 -11.07 -11.15
CA ARG A 221 7.29 -11.56 -10.40
C ARG A 221 7.00 -10.62 -9.25
N TRP A 222 5.74 -10.23 -9.07
CA TRP A 222 5.31 -9.41 -7.94
C TRP A 222 4.06 -10.02 -7.30
N MET A 223 4.27 -10.63 -6.13
CA MET A 223 3.25 -11.09 -5.19
C MET A 223 3.02 -9.97 -4.17
N PRO A 224 1.96 -9.17 -4.32
CA PRO A 224 1.79 -7.98 -3.48
C PRO A 224 1.66 -8.36 -2.01
N GLY A 225 2.33 -7.62 -1.13
CA GLY A 225 2.41 -7.91 0.31
C GLY A 225 3.37 -9.02 0.71
N SER A 226 3.94 -9.77 -0.24
CA SER A 226 4.71 -10.98 0.03
C SER A 226 6.12 -10.94 -0.58
N LEU A 227 6.23 -10.67 -1.89
CA LEU A 227 7.46 -10.85 -2.64
C LEU A 227 7.54 -9.99 -3.90
N LEU A 228 8.71 -9.41 -4.16
CA LEU A 228 9.09 -8.88 -5.46
C LEU A 228 10.39 -9.53 -5.97
N THR A 229 10.35 -10.03 -7.20
CA THR A 229 11.50 -10.47 -7.99
C THR A 229 11.60 -9.58 -9.23
N TRP A 230 12.78 -9.02 -9.48
CA TRP A 230 13.04 -8.14 -10.61
C TRP A 230 14.34 -8.48 -11.31
N ARG A 231 14.51 -7.98 -12.53
CA ARG A 231 15.76 -8.04 -13.27
C ARG A 231 16.20 -6.64 -13.65
N ASP A 232 17.50 -6.40 -13.54
CA ASP A 232 18.16 -5.21 -14.03
C ASP A 232 19.54 -5.57 -14.62
N LYS A 233 20.37 -4.57 -14.92
CA LYS A 233 21.74 -4.77 -15.44
C LYS A 233 22.64 -5.61 -14.52
N ASN A 234 22.32 -5.71 -13.23
CA ASN A 234 23.06 -6.49 -12.24
C ASN A 234 22.53 -7.93 -12.11
N GLY A 235 21.49 -8.30 -12.88
CA GLY A 235 20.96 -9.66 -12.94
C GLY A 235 19.57 -9.79 -12.30
N LEU A 236 19.24 -11.01 -11.86
CA LEU A 236 17.98 -11.32 -11.19
C LEU A 236 18.12 -11.06 -9.68
N GLN A 237 17.21 -10.27 -9.13
CA GLN A 237 17.15 -9.93 -7.72
C GLN A 237 15.81 -10.34 -7.13
N ARG A 238 15.78 -10.59 -5.82
CA ARG A 238 14.60 -11.08 -5.08
C ARG A 238 14.53 -10.44 -3.71
N LYS A 239 13.36 -9.93 -3.33
CA LYS A 239 13.09 -9.33 -2.03
C LYS A 239 11.78 -9.83 -1.45
N VAL A 240 11.86 -10.43 -0.28
CA VAL A 240 10.69 -10.80 0.55
C VAL A 240 10.23 -9.54 1.27
N LEU A 241 8.96 -9.19 1.11
CA LEU A 241 8.34 -8.01 1.74
C LEU A 241 7.87 -8.38 3.14
N ASP A 242 7.14 -9.49 3.24
CA ASP A 242 6.68 -10.06 4.49
C ASP A 242 6.80 -11.59 4.44
N LYS A 243 7.43 -12.17 5.48
CA LYS A 243 7.68 -13.60 5.55
C LYS A 243 6.44 -14.41 5.89
N GLU A 244 5.53 -13.86 6.69
CA GLU A 244 4.31 -14.52 7.11
C GLU A 244 3.30 -14.55 5.96
N ASN A 245 3.14 -13.42 5.24
CA ASN A 245 2.32 -13.37 4.04
C ASN A 245 2.85 -14.32 2.96
N LEU A 246 4.16 -14.33 2.71
CA LEU A 246 4.76 -15.26 1.75
C LEU A 246 4.51 -16.73 2.14
N ALA A 247 4.66 -17.08 3.43
CA ALA A 247 4.40 -18.43 3.92
C ALA A 247 2.90 -18.80 3.88
N TRP A 248 2.01 -17.81 4.00
CA TRP A 248 0.56 -18.02 3.81
C TRP A 248 0.24 -18.25 2.34
N ASP A 249 0.78 -17.44 1.43
CA ASP A 249 0.57 -17.57 -0.02
C ASP A 249 1.08 -18.92 -0.55
N GLU A 250 2.28 -19.34 -0.15
CA GLU A 250 2.91 -20.59 -0.60
C GLU A 250 2.23 -21.85 -0.06
N ASP A 251 1.55 -21.76 1.09
CA ASP A 251 0.81 -22.87 1.68
C ASP A 251 -0.62 -22.91 1.14
N LEU A 252 -0.75 -23.59 0.00
CA LEU A 252 -2.03 -23.85 -0.69
C LEU A 252 -3.09 -24.57 0.17
N THR A 253 -2.76 -25.06 1.36
CA THR A 253 -3.74 -25.67 2.28
C THR A 253 -4.38 -24.66 3.23
N LYS A 254 -3.78 -23.48 3.39
CA LYS A 254 -4.28 -22.40 4.28
C LYS A 254 -5.34 -21.52 3.62
N HIS A 255 -5.42 -21.55 2.30
CA HIS A 255 -6.40 -20.78 1.54
C HIS A 255 -7.06 -21.64 0.47
N CYS A 256 -8.24 -21.19 0.03
CA CYS A 256 -9.08 -21.89 -0.93
C CYS A 256 -9.33 -21.03 -2.17
N LEU A 257 -8.31 -20.27 -2.58
CA LEU A 257 -8.40 -19.40 -3.76
C LEU A 257 -8.63 -20.25 -5.01
N ASP A 258 -9.45 -19.72 -5.90
CA ASP A 258 -9.81 -20.37 -7.14
C ASP A 258 -8.65 -20.40 -8.14
N PHE A 259 -7.86 -19.32 -8.17
CA PHE A 259 -6.53 -19.28 -8.75
C PHE A 259 -5.51 -18.86 -7.71
N SER A 260 -4.42 -19.61 -7.58
CA SER A 260 -3.30 -19.28 -6.69
C SER A 260 -2.05 -18.99 -7.53
N LEU A 261 -1.49 -17.79 -7.39
CA LEU A 261 -0.36 -17.34 -8.20
C LEU A 261 0.90 -17.27 -7.33
N LEU A 262 1.66 -18.37 -7.30
CA LEU A 262 2.91 -18.43 -6.53
C LEU A 262 4.06 -17.73 -7.29
N GLU A 263 5.27 -17.78 -6.74
CA GLU A 263 6.44 -17.13 -7.34
C GLU A 263 6.74 -17.66 -8.76
N LYS A 264 6.54 -18.96 -8.99
CA LYS A 264 6.94 -19.64 -10.24
C LYS A 264 5.84 -20.49 -10.87
N LYS A 265 4.71 -20.63 -10.18
CA LYS A 265 3.66 -21.60 -10.54
C LYS A 265 2.29 -20.98 -10.40
N VAL A 266 1.39 -21.39 -11.28
CA VAL A 266 -0.03 -21.05 -11.21
C VAL A 266 -0.78 -22.32 -10.86
N PHE A 267 -1.71 -22.21 -9.91
CA PHE A 267 -2.62 -23.30 -9.56
C PHE A 267 -4.07 -22.87 -9.74
N TRP A 268 -4.94 -23.85 -9.94
CA TRP A 268 -6.38 -23.66 -9.94
C TRP A 268 -7.06 -24.65 -8.98
N ARG A 269 -8.20 -24.25 -8.42
CA ARG A 269 -8.97 -25.09 -7.49
C ARG A 269 -9.80 -26.14 -8.22
N LYS A 270 -9.36 -27.40 -8.08
CA LYS A 270 -10.01 -28.59 -8.62
C LYS A 270 -10.95 -29.27 -7.61
N GLY A 271 -12.19 -29.47 -8.01
CA GLY A 271 -13.19 -30.17 -7.19
C GLY A 271 -13.59 -29.43 -5.91
N PRO A 272 -14.38 -30.07 -5.03
CA PRO A 272 -15.00 -29.40 -3.89
C PRO A 272 -14.02 -29.09 -2.73
N ALA A 273 -12.98 -29.90 -2.53
CA ALA A 273 -12.18 -29.94 -1.30
C ALA A 273 -10.93 -29.03 -1.26
N CYS A 274 -11.01 -27.80 -1.80
CA CYS A 274 -9.86 -26.87 -1.90
C CYS A 274 -8.57 -27.49 -2.46
N LYS A 275 -8.68 -28.56 -3.26
CA LYS A 275 -7.51 -29.19 -3.86
C LYS A 275 -7.02 -28.30 -4.99
N GLN A 276 -5.73 -27.98 -4.97
CA GLN A 276 -5.08 -27.19 -6.00
C GLN A 276 -4.43 -28.11 -7.04
N GLU A 277 -4.57 -27.78 -8.32
CA GLU A 277 -3.87 -28.44 -9.43
C GLU A 277 -3.04 -27.40 -10.19
N GLU A 278 -1.78 -27.75 -10.51
CA GLU A 278 -0.86 -26.87 -11.22
C GLU A 278 -1.28 -26.70 -12.69
N LEU A 279 -1.21 -25.47 -13.20
CA LEU A 279 -1.28 -25.14 -14.62
C LEU A 279 0.15 -25.06 -15.19
N PRO A 280 0.60 -26.07 -15.96
CA PRO A 280 2.00 -26.15 -16.37
C PRO A 280 2.34 -25.08 -17.41
N GLY A 281 3.55 -24.52 -17.29
CA GLY A 281 4.14 -23.64 -18.30
C GLY A 281 3.57 -22.23 -18.38
N LEU A 282 2.77 -21.81 -17.40
CA LEU A 282 2.27 -20.44 -17.31
C LEU A 282 3.21 -19.55 -16.50
N ASP A 283 3.42 -18.32 -16.98
CA ASP A 283 4.10 -17.28 -16.21
C ASP A 283 3.10 -16.67 -15.22
N PRO A 284 3.29 -16.82 -13.90
CA PRO A 284 2.36 -16.26 -12.92
C PRO A 284 2.24 -14.74 -12.97
N GLU A 285 3.26 -14.03 -13.47
CA GLU A 285 3.20 -12.57 -13.58
C GLU A 285 2.33 -12.10 -14.78
N GLN A 286 2.20 -12.93 -15.81
CA GLN A 286 1.35 -12.68 -16.98
C GLN A 286 -0.06 -13.30 -16.84
N PHE A 287 -0.29 -14.10 -15.80
CA PHE A 287 -1.59 -14.69 -15.49
C PHE A 287 -2.41 -13.69 -14.68
N GLN A 288 -3.56 -13.26 -15.21
CA GLN A 288 -4.37 -12.17 -14.66
C GLN A 288 -5.74 -12.67 -14.23
N PRO A 289 -5.98 -12.91 -12.93
CA PRO A 289 -7.31 -13.11 -12.41
C PRO A 289 -8.22 -11.91 -12.70
N ILE A 290 -9.37 -12.19 -13.30
CA ILE A 290 -10.39 -11.21 -13.68
C ILE A 290 -11.52 -11.23 -12.65
N SER A 291 -11.90 -12.43 -12.21
CA SER A 291 -12.83 -12.74 -11.13
C SER A 291 -12.35 -13.99 -10.38
N ASP A 292 -13.10 -14.41 -9.36
CA ASP A 292 -12.80 -15.66 -8.63
C ASP A 292 -12.64 -16.84 -9.61
N ALA A 293 -13.56 -16.97 -10.57
CA ALA A 293 -13.62 -18.13 -11.46
C ALA A 293 -13.00 -17.91 -12.85
N VAL A 294 -12.56 -16.70 -13.20
CA VAL A 294 -12.04 -16.39 -14.54
C VAL A 294 -10.70 -15.69 -14.44
N ALA A 295 -9.71 -16.19 -15.19
CA ALA A 295 -8.42 -15.54 -15.38
C ALA A 295 -8.03 -15.51 -16.86
N GLN A 296 -7.17 -14.57 -17.24
CA GLN A 296 -6.63 -14.46 -18.59
C GLN A 296 -5.12 -14.64 -18.58
N HIS A 297 -4.60 -15.37 -19.55
CA HIS A 297 -3.18 -15.38 -19.89
C HIS A 297 -3.04 -15.35 -21.40
N GLN A 298 -2.37 -14.31 -21.90
CA GLN A 298 -2.29 -14.01 -23.33
C GLN A 298 -3.71 -13.97 -23.95
N ASP A 299 -3.94 -14.77 -24.98
CA ASP A 299 -5.17 -14.88 -25.75
C ASP A 299 -6.08 -16.02 -25.26
N SER A 300 -5.94 -16.46 -24.01
CA SER A 300 -6.72 -17.56 -23.44
C SER A 300 -7.38 -17.16 -22.13
N LEU A 301 -8.65 -17.50 -21.98
CA LEU A 301 -9.39 -17.40 -20.74
C LEU A 301 -9.45 -18.76 -20.05
N TYR A 302 -9.03 -18.80 -18.79
CA TYR A 302 -9.09 -19.94 -17.89
C TYR A 302 -10.33 -19.75 -17.03
N THR A 303 -11.33 -20.59 -17.25
CA THR A 303 -12.66 -20.48 -16.62
C THR A 303 -12.92 -21.71 -15.77
N ILE A 304 -13.14 -21.50 -14.48
CA ILE A 304 -13.56 -22.55 -13.55
C ILE A 304 -15.08 -22.61 -13.57
N ILE A 305 -15.61 -23.77 -13.95
CA ILE A 305 -17.05 -24.03 -14.03
C ILE A 305 -17.43 -25.05 -12.98
N GLU A 306 -18.47 -24.75 -12.21
CA GLU A 306 -19.09 -25.69 -11.29
C GLU A 306 -20.11 -26.54 -12.02
N THR A 307 -20.02 -27.85 -11.84
CA THR A 307 -20.96 -28.83 -12.40
C THR A 307 -22.12 -29.04 -11.43
N GLU A 308 -23.24 -29.56 -11.92
CA GLU A 308 -24.42 -29.92 -11.10
C GLU A 308 -24.08 -30.83 -9.90
N SER A 309 -23.00 -31.60 -9.99
CA SER A 309 -22.50 -32.46 -8.90
C SER A 309 -21.68 -31.73 -7.82
N GLY A 310 -21.51 -30.41 -7.91
CA GLY A 310 -20.63 -29.61 -7.04
C GLY A 310 -19.13 -29.78 -7.34
N ASN A 311 -18.78 -30.53 -8.39
CA ASN A 311 -17.40 -30.64 -8.85
C ASN A 311 -17.03 -29.45 -9.74
N ARG A 312 -15.76 -29.05 -9.70
CA ARG A 312 -15.22 -27.96 -10.52
C ARG A 312 -14.39 -28.49 -11.67
N LYS A 313 -14.56 -27.89 -12.85
CA LYS A 313 -13.80 -28.17 -14.07
C LYS A 313 -13.16 -26.88 -14.57
N LEU A 314 -12.01 -27.01 -15.22
CA LEU A 314 -11.34 -25.91 -15.90
C LEU A 314 -11.62 -25.99 -17.40
N GLU A 315 -12.18 -24.93 -17.95
CA GLU A 315 -12.33 -24.73 -19.39
C GLU A 315 -11.37 -23.63 -19.87
N ILE A 316 -10.74 -23.87 -21.01
CA ILE A 316 -9.83 -22.91 -21.63
C ILE A 316 -10.48 -22.41 -22.92
N VAL A 317 -10.84 -21.13 -22.95
CA VAL A 317 -11.48 -20.48 -24.08
C VAL A 317 -10.47 -19.60 -24.79
N LYS A 318 -10.24 -19.86 -26.09
CA LYS A 318 -9.36 -19.04 -26.91
C LYS A 318 -10.07 -17.76 -27.35
N LEU A 319 -9.42 -16.61 -27.13
CA LEU A 319 -9.89 -15.33 -27.64
C LEU A 319 -9.70 -15.27 -29.16
N ASP A 320 -10.66 -14.68 -29.85
CA ASP A 320 -10.61 -14.50 -31.31
C ASP A 320 -9.74 -13.31 -31.75
N ASP A 321 -9.36 -12.47 -30.79
CA ASP A 321 -8.35 -11.43 -30.93
C ASP A 321 -7.27 -11.62 -29.86
N PRO A 322 -6.02 -11.96 -30.23
CA PRO A 322 -4.98 -12.22 -29.26
C PRO A 322 -4.52 -10.98 -28.49
N ASN A 323 -4.91 -9.78 -28.95
CA ASN A 323 -4.61 -8.52 -28.27
C ASN A 323 -5.76 -8.05 -27.37
N LEU A 324 -6.88 -8.78 -27.30
CA LEU A 324 -8.01 -8.40 -26.46
C LEU A 324 -7.68 -8.63 -24.99
N ILE A 325 -7.77 -7.57 -24.18
CA ILE A 325 -7.64 -7.63 -22.73
C ILE A 325 -9.04 -7.54 -22.11
N ILE A 326 -9.45 -8.56 -21.35
CA ILE A 326 -10.73 -8.57 -20.66
C ILE A 326 -10.63 -7.70 -19.40
N ASN A 327 -11.14 -6.47 -19.50
CA ASN A 327 -11.09 -5.51 -18.42
C ASN A 327 -12.44 -4.81 -18.13
N LYS A 328 -13.50 -5.21 -18.83
CA LYS A 328 -14.89 -4.79 -18.60
C LYS A 328 -15.78 -6.02 -18.39
N ARG A 329 -17.02 -5.83 -17.94
CA ARG A 329 -17.99 -6.93 -17.87
C ARG A 329 -18.44 -7.41 -19.25
N PHE A 330 -18.50 -6.51 -20.23
CA PHE A 330 -18.77 -6.82 -21.62
C PHE A 330 -17.59 -6.34 -22.47
N ASN A 331 -16.98 -7.25 -23.21
CA ASN A 331 -15.85 -6.98 -24.09
C ASN A 331 -16.18 -7.53 -25.48
N ALA A 332 -15.76 -6.85 -26.53
CA ALA A 332 -15.95 -7.29 -27.90
C ALA A 332 -14.61 -7.66 -28.50
N GLY A 333 -14.51 -8.90 -28.99
CA GLY A 333 -13.45 -9.33 -29.87
C GLY A 333 -13.76 -9.02 -31.33
N LYS A 334 -13.11 -9.73 -32.24
CA LYS A 334 -13.31 -9.52 -33.69
C LYS A 334 -14.61 -10.10 -34.21
N ARG A 335 -15.07 -11.20 -33.63
CA ARG A 335 -16.24 -11.99 -34.04
C ARG A 335 -17.15 -12.37 -32.88
N HIS A 336 -16.64 -12.37 -31.65
CA HIS A 336 -17.37 -12.77 -30.46
C HIS A 336 -17.49 -11.64 -29.44
N GLY A 337 -18.62 -11.63 -28.71
CA GLY A 337 -18.76 -10.87 -27.47
C GLY A 337 -18.42 -11.77 -26.28
N TYR A 338 -17.64 -11.25 -25.33
CA TYR A 338 -17.27 -11.91 -24.09
C TYR A 338 -17.98 -11.20 -22.94
N LEU A 339 -18.91 -11.91 -22.29
CA LEU A 339 -19.71 -11.42 -21.18
C LEU A 339 -19.33 -12.14 -19.89
N LEU A 340 -18.90 -11.38 -18.88
CA LEU A 340 -18.68 -11.87 -17.53
C LEU A 340 -20.00 -11.79 -16.76
N THR A 341 -20.65 -12.93 -16.55
CA THR A 341 -21.86 -13.04 -15.73
C THR A 341 -21.51 -13.63 -14.36
N ARG A 342 -22.35 -13.35 -13.36
CA ARG A 342 -22.35 -14.17 -12.14
C ARG A 342 -22.92 -15.54 -12.51
N ALA A 343 -22.34 -16.61 -11.98
CA ALA A 343 -23.06 -17.88 -11.94
C ALA A 343 -24.28 -17.65 -11.02
N GLU A 344 -25.48 -17.75 -11.57
CA GLU A 344 -26.68 -17.85 -10.75
C GLU A 344 -26.61 -19.22 -10.07
N GLY A 345 -26.57 -19.21 -8.73
CA GLY A 345 -26.66 -20.42 -7.91
C GLY A 345 -28.09 -20.90 -7.75
#